data_AF-A0A3V9Q0C7-F1
#
_entry.id   AF-A0A3V9Q0C7-F1
#
_cell.length_a   1.000
_cell.length_b   1.000
_cell.length_c   1.000
_cell.angle_alpha   90.00
_cell.angle_beta   90.00
_cell.angle_gamma   90.00
#
_symmetry.space_group_name_H-M   'P 1'
#
loop_
_entity.id
_entity.type
_entity.pdbx_description
1 polymer ?
#
loop_
_entity_poly.entity_id
_entity_poly.type
_entity_poly.pdbx_seq_one_letter_code
_entity_poly.pdbx_strand_id
1 'polypeptide(L)'
;MTKVTVDYPSSISRRKLSNLFNHSPFMLSLVHDMCDSQAIVLAAMCEGKCVTSAGNRIEADYEVTKLAAVIDVLENKFYLPVSRVKIPTASDTGGGTIQAKYLITENDMQLLLEDPESVVLTRERLALSKLKSRDERCLKRLVSVHGYDEVFRSLQALDVANDSFGRDCG
;
A
#
# COMPACT_ATOMS: atom_id res chain seq x y z
N MET A 1 22.06 -9.58 -5.15
CA MET A 1 20.95 -8.67 -5.50
C MET A 1 21.46 -7.24 -5.39
N THR A 2 21.08 -6.35 -6.31
CA THR A 2 21.56 -4.96 -6.34
C THR A 2 20.67 -4.08 -5.47
N LYS A 3 21.21 -3.00 -4.87
CA LYS A 3 20.38 -2.00 -4.19
C LYS A 3 19.64 -1.17 -5.23
N VAL A 4 18.32 -1.00 -5.06
CA VAL A 4 17.48 -0.23 -5.99
C VAL A 4 18.02 1.18 -6.25
N THR A 5 18.61 1.82 -5.23
CA THR A 5 19.10 3.21 -5.29
C THR A 5 20.31 3.40 -6.21
N VAL A 6 20.99 2.32 -6.61
CA VAL A 6 22.13 2.39 -7.54
C VAL A 6 21.63 2.69 -8.95
N ASP A 7 20.60 1.97 -9.38
CA ASP A 7 20.02 2.11 -10.72
C ASP A 7 18.90 3.17 -10.77
N TYR A 8 18.28 3.42 -9.61
CA TYR A 8 17.22 4.40 -9.42
C TYR A 8 17.58 5.41 -8.32
N PRO A 9 18.53 6.33 -8.57
CA PRO A 9 18.68 7.53 -7.74
C PRO A 9 17.39 8.37 -7.76
N SER A 10 17.05 9.06 -6.67
CA SER A 10 15.75 9.75 -6.54
C SER A 10 15.46 10.76 -7.67
N SER A 11 16.46 11.51 -8.11
CA SER A 11 16.34 12.44 -9.25
C SER A 11 16.01 11.73 -10.57
N ILE A 12 16.62 10.56 -10.81
CA ILE A 12 16.37 9.73 -11.98
C ILE A 12 14.99 9.09 -11.90
N SER A 13 14.60 8.58 -10.73
CA SER A 13 13.29 7.98 -10.49
C SER A 13 12.16 8.96 -10.76
N ARG A 14 12.23 10.17 -10.19
CA ARG A 14 11.22 11.21 -10.41
C ARG A 14 11.14 11.62 -11.87
N ARG A 15 12.28 11.76 -12.57
CA ARG A 15 12.30 12.07 -14.01
C ARG A 15 11.68 10.95 -14.84
N LYS A 16 12.02 9.68 -14.55
CA LYS A 16 11.42 8.51 -15.23
C LYS A 16 9.91 8.50 -15.05
N LEU A 17 9.42 8.67 -13.82
CA LEU A 17 7.98 8.72 -13.53
C LEU A 17 7.29 9.91 -14.20
N SER A 18 7.92 11.08 -14.18
CA SER A 18 7.37 12.28 -14.82
C SER A 18 7.26 12.13 -16.33
N ASN A 19 8.23 11.46 -16.96
CA ASN A 19 8.19 11.17 -18.39
C ASN A 19 7.14 10.09 -18.71
N LEU A 20 7.05 9.04 -17.88
CA LEU A 20 6.12 7.94 -18.05
C LEU A 20 4.66 8.40 -17.99
N PHE A 21 4.35 9.28 -17.02
CA PHE A 21 3.01 9.81 -16.78
C PHE A 21 2.83 11.25 -17.25
N ASN A 22 3.59 11.69 -18.25
CA ASN A 22 3.57 13.08 -18.73
C ASN A 22 2.19 13.58 -19.21
N HIS A 23 1.33 12.64 -19.61
CA HIS A 23 -0.03 12.86 -20.09
C HIS A 23 -1.07 12.85 -18.97
N SER A 24 -0.68 12.52 -17.73
CA SER A 24 -1.58 12.43 -16.59
C SER A 24 -1.16 13.41 -15.48
N PRO A 25 -1.76 14.62 -15.44
CA PRO A 25 -1.55 15.55 -14.34
C PRO A 25 -1.86 14.94 -12.97
N PHE A 26 -2.83 14.04 -12.91
CA PHE A 26 -3.19 13.28 -11.70
C PHE A 26 -2.00 12.47 -11.17
N MET A 27 -1.40 11.62 -12.01
CA MET A 27 -0.24 10.82 -11.59
C MET A 27 0.97 11.70 -11.26
N LEU A 28 1.19 12.78 -12.01
CA LEU A 28 2.27 13.73 -11.71
C LEU A 28 2.11 14.35 -10.32
N SER A 29 0.88 14.69 -9.91
CA SER A 29 0.60 15.16 -8.55
C SER A 29 0.92 14.09 -7.50
N LEU A 30 0.51 12.84 -7.72
CA LEU A 30 0.82 11.75 -6.79
C LEU A 30 2.34 11.55 -6.64
N VAL A 31 3.07 11.56 -7.77
CA VAL A 31 4.54 11.42 -7.79
C VAL A 31 5.22 12.60 -7.08
N HIS A 32 4.68 13.80 -7.22
CA HIS A 32 5.18 14.98 -6.50
C HIS A 32 5.07 14.79 -4.98
N ASP A 33 3.95 14.25 -4.50
CA ASP A 33 3.67 14.07 -3.07
C ASP A 33 4.38 12.87 -2.43
N MET A 34 5.02 12.02 -3.24
CA MET A 34 5.83 10.90 -2.77
C MET A 34 7.15 11.36 -2.16
N CYS A 35 7.61 10.67 -1.12
CA CYS A 35 9.00 10.77 -0.68
C CYS A 35 9.93 9.96 -1.60
N ASP A 36 11.23 10.18 -1.47
CA ASP A 36 12.22 9.58 -2.38
C ASP A 36 12.18 8.05 -2.40
N SER A 37 12.06 7.39 -1.25
CA SER A 37 11.98 5.92 -1.22
C SER A 37 10.74 5.37 -1.95
N GLN A 38 9.63 6.10 -1.92
CA GLN A 38 8.39 5.71 -2.61
C GLN A 38 8.56 5.89 -4.12
N ALA A 39 9.07 7.04 -4.56
CA ALA A 39 9.32 7.31 -5.97
C ALA A 39 10.34 6.34 -6.57
N ILE A 40 11.39 5.99 -5.83
CA ILE A 40 12.42 5.02 -6.25
C ILE A 40 11.81 3.64 -6.49
N VAL A 41 11.05 3.13 -5.52
CA VAL A 41 10.43 1.81 -5.62
C VAL A 41 9.37 1.77 -6.71
N LEU A 42 8.54 2.82 -6.83
CA LEU A 42 7.55 2.92 -7.89
C LEU A 42 8.19 2.95 -9.28
N ALA A 43 9.23 3.76 -9.48
CA ALA A 43 9.92 3.84 -10.76
C ALA A 43 10.48 2.49 -11.21
N ALA A 44 11.05 1.71 -10.29
CA ALA A 44 11.53 0.37 -10.59
C ALA A 44 10.38 -0.57 -10.98
N MET A 45 9.28 -0.58 -10.21
CA MET A 45 8.13 -1.44 -10.51
C MET A 45 7.42 -1.07 -11.82
N CYS A 46 7.35 0.22 -12.16
CA CYS A 46 6.79 0.67 -13.44
C CYS A 46 7.64 0.24 -14.65
N GLU A 47 8.93 -0.05 -14.47
CA GLU A 47 9.80 -0.66 -15.49
C GLU A 47 9.77 -2.19 -15.46
N GLY A 48 8.75 -2.78 -14.81
CA GLY A 48 8.54 -4.23 -14.72
C GLY A 48 9.47 -4.94 -13.74
N LYS A 49 10.21 -4.19 -12.90
CA LYS A 49 11.13 -4.78 -11.92
C LYS A 49 10.38 -5.23 -10.68
N CYS A 50 10.87 -6.29 -10.06
CA CYS A 50 10.35 -6.80 -8.80
C CYS A 50 11.30 -6.50 -7.64
N VAL A 51 10.71 -6.13 -6.51
CA VAL A 51 11.44 -5.70 -5.31
C VAL A 51 11.14 -6.61 -4.12
N THR A 52 12.12 -6.79 -3.24
CA THR A 52 11.97 -7.55 -2.00
C THR A 52 12.73 -6.95 -0.83
N SER A 53 12.31 -7.31 0.39
CA SER A 53 13.07 -7.06 1.63
C SER A 53 13.85 -8.28 2.11
N ALA A 54 13.76 -9.42 1.41
CA ALA A 54 14.25 -10.70 1.88
C ALA A 54 15.71 -11.03 1.49
N GLY A 55 16.40 -10.07 0.87
CA GLY A 55 17.76 -10.23 0.37
C GLY A 55 17.91 -11.37 -0.65
N ASN A 56 19.09 -12.00 -0.68
CA ASN A 56 19.48 -12.98 -1.70
C ASN A 56 18.75 -14.34 -1.64
N ARG A 57 17.68 -14.47 -0.84
CA ARG A 57 16.95 -15.74 -0.65
C ARG A 57 15.81 -15.96 -1.64
N ILE A 58 15.45 -14.93 -2.42
CA ILE A 58 14.44 -15.04 -3.49
C ILE A 58 14.91 -14.35 -4.76
N GLU A 59 14.37 -14.82 -5.89
CA GLU A 59 14.59 -14.21 -7.20
C GLU A 59 13.77 -12.91 -7.32
N ALA A 60 14.45 -11.80 -7.05
CA ALA A 60 13.98 -10.43 -7.25
C ALA A 60 15.08 -9.56 -7.84
N ASP A 61 14.71 -8.51 -8.58
CA ASP A 61 15.69 -7.60 -9.20
C ASP A 61 16.42 -6.77 -8.14
N TYR A 62 15.68 -6.28 -7.13
CA TYR A 62 16.22 -5.36 -6.13
C TYR A 62 15.86 -5.71 -4.69
N GLU A 63 16.83 -5.46 -3.81
CA GLU A 63 16.62 -5.45 -2.37
C GLU A 63 16.37 -4.03 -1.87
N VAL A 64 15.32 -3.87 -1.06
CA VAL A 64 14.88 -2.58 -0.51
C VAL A 64 14.70 -2.67 0.99
N THR A 65 15.41 -1.81 1.73
CA THR A 65 15.26 -1.68 3.18
C THR A 65 13.95 -0.98 3.52
N LYS A 66 13.25 -1.42 4.58
CA LYS A 66 11.93 -0.90 5.00
C LYS A 66 10.85 -0.99 3.90
N LEU A 67 10.98 -1.94 2.98
CA LEU A 67 10.04 -2.12 1.85
C LEU A 67 8.58 -2.21 2.31
N ALA A 68 8.29 -2.89 3.42
CA ALA A 68 6.92 -3.04 3.92
C ALA A 68 6.20 -1.69 4.14
N ALA A 69 6.90 -0.70 4.71
CA ALA A 69 6.33 0.63 4.92
C ALA A 69 6.17 1.39 3.60
N VAL A 70 7.08 1.20 2.65
CA VAL A 70 6.96 1.81 1.31
C VAL A 70 5.76 1.23 0.57
N ILE A 71 5.62 -0.09 0.54
CA ILE A 71 4.51 -0.78 -0.11
C ILE A 71 3.18 -0.39 0.54
N ASP A 72 3.10 -0.33 1.87
CA ASP A 72 1.90 0.09 2.57
C ASP A 72 1.43 1.48 2.13
N VAL A 73 2.35 2.44 1.99
CA VAL A 73 2.01 3.78 1.49
C VAL A 73 1.59 3.74 0.02
N LEU A 74 2.27 2.99 -0.84
CA LEU A 74 1.89 2.88 -2.25
C LEU A 74 0.50 2.24 -2.42
N GLU A 75 0.17 1.20 -1.65
CA GLU A 75 -1.11 0.47 -1.72
C GLU A 75 -2.26 1.21 -1.03
N ASN A 76 -2.02 1.83 0.14
CA ASN A 76 -3.10 2.32 1.00
C ASN A 76 -3.22 3.84 1.05
N LYS A 77 -2.18 4.59 0.67
CA LYS A 77 -2.26 6.06 0.56
C LYS A 77 -2.41 6.51 -0.90
N PHE A 78 -1.62 5.92 -1.79
CA PHE A 78 -1.64 6.27 -3.22
C PHE A 78 -2.51 5.33 -4.06
N TYR A 79 -3.03 4.25 -3.46
CA TYR A 79 -3.90 3.25 -4.08
C TYR A 79 -3.39 2.69 -5.42
N LEU A 80 -2.06 2.55 -5.52
CA LEU A 80 -1.42 2.02 -6.71
C LEU A 80 -1.56 0.49 -6.78
N PRO A 81 -1.64 -0.09 -7.99
CA PRO A 81 -1.88 -1.52 -8.18
C PRO A 81 -0.61 -2.35 -7.96
N VAL A 82 -0.16 -2.43 -6.71
CA VAL A 82 0.95 -3.29 -6.31
C VAL A 82 0.44 -4.71 -6.07
N SER A 83 1.17 -5.69 -6.63
CA SER A 83 0.91 -7.11 -6.46
C SER A 83 1.97 -7.75 -5.56
N ARG A 84 1.50 -8.52 -4.56
CA ARG A 84 2.35 -9.28 -3.64
C ARG A 84 2.41 -10.76 -4.04
N VAL A 85 3.57 -11.23 -4.43
CA VAL A 85 3.83 -12.64 -4.74
C VAL A 85 4.52 -13.30 -3.54
N LYS A 86 3.87 -14.31 -2.96
CA LYS A 86 4.42 -15.10 -1.85
C LYS A 86 5.28 -16.23 -2.40
N ILE A 87 6.50 -16.34 -1.89
CA ILE A 87 7.48 -17.36 -2.29
C ILE A 87 7.81 -18.21 -1.06
N PRO A 88 7.51 -19.51 -1.09
CA PRO A 88 7.99 -20.45 -0.07
C PRO A 88 9.51 -20.55 -0.16
N THR A 89 10.20 -20.33 0.95
CA THR A 89 11.66 -20.43 1.03
C THR A 89 12.04 -21.36 2.18
N ALA A 90 13.06 -22.19 1.96
CA ALA A 90 13.65 -22.95 3.04
C ALA A 90 14.56 -22.03 3.88
N SER A 91 14.37 -21.99 5.20
CA SER A 91 15.34 -21.36 6.09
C SER A 91 16.51 -22.32 6.33
N ASP A 92 17.70 -21.76 6.48
CA ASP A 92 18.92 -22.50 6.89
C ASP A 92 18.76 -23.22 8.25
N THR A 93 17.74 -22.84 9.03
CA THR A 93 17.38 -23.45 10.33
C THR A 93 16.31 -24.54 10.26
N GLY A 94 15.94 -25.01 9.06
CA GLY A 94 15.02 -26.15 8.87
C GLY A 94 13.52 -25.81 8.95
N GLY A 95 13.17 -24.55 9.22
CA GLY A 95 11.79 -24.06 9.15
C GLY A 95 11.47 -23.44 7.78
N GLY A 96 10.33 -23.77 7.17
CA GLY A 96 9.86 -23.08 5.97
C GLY A 96 9.43 -21.65 6.29
N THR A 97 9.99 -20.66 5.59
CA THR A 97 9.60 -19.25 5.72
C THR A 97 8.91 -18.77 4.45
N ILE A 98 7.82 -18.02 4.60
CA ILE A 98 7.17 -17.36 3.45
C ILE A 98 7.78 -15.98 3.28
N GLN A 99 8.49 -15.78 2.18
CA GLN A 99 9.00 -14.48 1.77
C GLN A 99 8.09 -13.89 0.70
N ALA A 100 8.27 -12.60 0.38
CA ALA A 100 7.44 -11.92 -0.61
C ALA A 100 8.29 -11.05 -1.53
N LYS A 101 7.90 -11.03 -2.80
CA LYS A 101 8.31 -10.00 -3.76
C LYS A 101 7.10 -9.19 -4.20
N TYR A 102 7.35 -7.95 -4.58
CA TYR A 102 6.32 -7.00 -5.00
C TYR A 102 6.64 -6.51 -6.40
N LEU A 103 5.60 -6.36 -7.22
CA LEU A 103 5.68 -5.82 -8.58
C LEU A 103 4.36 -5.15 -8.96
N ILE A 104 4.38 -4.33 -10.01
CA ILE A 104 3.18 -3.97 -10.77
C ILE A 104 3.12 -4.94 -11.95
N THR A 105 1.98 -5.61 -12.15
CA THR A 105 1.85 -6.56 -13.25
C THR A 105 1.82 -5.83 -14.58
N GLU A 106 2.18 -6.50 -15.67
CA GLU A 106 2.12 -5.88 -17.01
C GLU A 106 0.71 -5.39 -17.35
N ASN A 107 -0.31 -6.17 -17.00
CA ASN A 107 -1.71 -5.77 -17.17
C ASN A 107 -2.09 -4.54 -16.32
N ASP A 108 -1.71 -4.52 -15.04
CA ASP A 108 -1.96 -3.33 -14.19
C ASP A 108 -1.20 -2.09 -14.71
N MET A 109 0.00 -2.27 -15.28
CA MET A 109 0.78 -1.18 -15.86
C MET A 109 0.13 -0.63 -17.13
N GLN A 110 -0.39 -1.49 -18.01
CA GLN A 110 -1.14 -1.07 -19.20
C GLN A 110 -2.36 -0.22 -18.80
N LEU A 111 -3.16 -0.70 -17.84
CA LEU A 111 -4.31 0.05 -17.33
C LEU A 111 -3.90 1.39 -16.69
N LEU A 112 -2.78 1.43 -15.97
CA LEU A 112 -2.28 2.64 -15.34
C LEU A 112 -1.76 3.68 -16.36
N LEU A 113 -1.33 3.25 -17.55
CA LEU A 113 -0.94 4.15 -18.64
C LEU A 113 -2.15 4.64 -19.45
N GLU A 114 -3.21 3.83 -19.56
CA GLU A 114 -4.41 4.18 -20.30
C GLU A 114 -5.30 5.15 -19.50
N ASP A 115 -5.63 4.80 -18.25
CA ASP A 115 -6.51 5.58 -17.38
C ASP A 115 -6.10 5.45 -15.90
N PRO A 116 -5.06 6.17 -15.47
CA PRO A 116 -4.54 6.05 -14.12
C PRO A 116 -5.54 6.48 -13.03
N GLU A 117 -6.38 7.48 -13.31
CA GLU A 117 -7.34 8.00 -12.32
C GLU A 117 -8.41 6.95 -12.02
N SER A 118 -8.98 6.31 -13.06
CA SER A 118 -9.94 5.23 -12.88
C SER A 118 -9.36 4.04 -12.13
N VAL A 119 -8.10 3.65 -12.42
CA VAL A 119 -7.41 2.58 -11.70
C VAL A 119 -7.28 2.92 -10.22
N VAL A 120 -6.76 4.10 -9.89
CA VAL A 120 -6.53 4.53 -8.51
C VAL A 120 -7.86 4.65 -7.73
N LEU A 121 -8.89 5.27 -8.31
CA LEU A 121 -10.21 5.40 -7.70
C LEU A 121 -10.88 4.03 -7.46
N THR A 122 -10.75 3.11 -8.41
CA THR A 122 -11.27 1.74 -8.25
C THR A 122 -10.58 1.03 -7.10
N ARG A 123 -9.26 1.16 -6.99
CA ARG A 123 -8.47 0.56 -5.92
C ARG A 123 -8.78 1.18 -4.56
N GLU A 124 -8.93 2.50 -4.48
CA GLU A 124 -9.39 3.21 -3.29
C GLU A 124 -10.75 2.68 -2.81
N ARG A 125 -11.73 2.61 -3.72
CA ARG A 125 -13.07 2.10 -3.40
C ARG A 125 -13.03 0.67 -2.85
N LEU A 126 -12.20 -0.18 -3.43
CA LEU A 126 -12.00 -1.55 -2.96
C LEU A 126 -11.35 -1.59 -1.58
N ALA A 127 -10.36 -0.74 -1.31
CA ALA A 127 -9.70 -0.64 -0.01
C ALA A 127 -10.69 -0.20 1.09
N LEU A 128 -11.46 0.86 0.83
CA LEU A 128 -12.49 1.37 1.75
C LEU A 128 -13.60 0.33 2.00
N SER A 129 -14.02 -0.39 0.96
CA SER A 129 -15.03 -1.46 1.08
C SER A 129 -14.53 -2.61 1.97
N LYS A 130 -13.27 -3.01 1.83
CA LYS A 130 -12.63 -4.03 2.68
C LYS A 130 -12.52 -3.57 4.13
N LEU A 131 -12.17 -2.30 4.35
CA LEU A 131 -12.11 -1.69 5.67
C LEU A 131 -13.48 -1.74 6.36
N LYS A 132 -14.52 -1.24 5.68
CA LYS A 132 -15.90 -1.29 6.16
C LYS A 132 -16.32 -2.73 6.51
N SER A 133 -16.07 -3.68 5.62
CA SER A 133 -16.39 -5.10 5.83
C SER A 133 -15.64 -5.72 7.02
N ARG A 134 -14.42 -5.26 7.31
CA ARG A 134 -13.67 -5.68 8.51
C ARG A 134 -14.31 -5.11 9.77
N ASP A 135 -14.63 -3.83 9.76
CA ASP A 135 -15.16 -3.15 10.94
C ASP A 135 -16.57 -3.66 11.28
N GLU A 136 -17.40 -3.95 10.26
CA GLU A 136 -18.68 -4.66 10.43
C GLU A 136 -18.51 -6.04 11.08
N ARG A 137 -17.46 -6.80 10.71
CA ARG A 137 -17.17 -8.10 11.36
C ARG A 137 -16.74 -7.92 12.81
N CYS A 138 -15.96 -6.89 13.12
CA CYS A 138 -15.60 -6.58 14.51
C CYS A 138 -16.85 -6.21 15.33
N LEU A 139 -17.73 -5.37 14.79
CA LEU A 139 -18.99 -5.01 15.44
C LEU A 139 -19.87 -6.23 15.69
N LYS A 140 -20.05 -7.09 14.68
CA LYS A 140 -20.82 -8.34 14.82
C LYS A 140 -20.27 -9.24 15.92
N ARG A 141 -18.94 -9.38 16.03
CA ARG A 141 -18.29 -10.15 17.10
C ARG A 141 -18.53 -9.52 18.47
N LEU A 142 -18.43 -8.20 18.58
CA LEU A 142 -18.66 -7.49 19.83
C LEU A 142 -20.09 -7.73 20.32
N VAL A 143 -21.08 -7.58 19.42
CA VAL A 143 -22.50 -7.87 19.71
C VAL A 143 -22.72 -9.33 20.07
N SER A 144 -22.03 -10.29 19.43
CA SER A 144 -22.22 -11.71 19.77
C SER A 144 -21.64 -12.09 21.14
N VAL A 145 -20.59 -11.41 21.61
CA VAL A 145 -19.92 -11.71 22.88
C VAL A 145 -20.63 -11.03 24.05
N HIS A 146 -21.00 -9.76 23.91
CA HIS A 146 -21.55 -8.94 25.01
C HIS A 146 -23.07 -8.75 24.93
N GLY A 147 -23.69 -9.16 23.84
CA GLY A 147 -25.10 -8.88 23.58
C GLY A 147 -25.33 -7.45 23.11
N TYR A 148 -26.44 -7.24 22.40
CA TYR A 148 -26.76 -5.96 21.79
C TYR A 148 -26.89 -4.82 22.82
N ASP A 149 -27.59 -5.07 23.93
CA ASP A 149 -27.93 -4.03 24.92
C ASP A 149 -26.70 -3.47 25.67
N GLU A 150 -25.67 -4.29 25.88
CA GLU A 150 -24.43 -3.86 26.53
C GLU A 150 -23.54 -3.04 25.56
N VAL A 151 -23.45 -3.49 24.31
CA VAL A 151 -22.75 -2.75 23.25
C VAL A 151 -23.44 -1.42 22.98
N PHE A 152 -24.77 -1.39 22.90
CA PHE A 152 -25.54 -0.18 22.69
C PHE A 152 -25.34 0.83 23.83
N ARG A 153 -25.38 0.38 25.09
CA ARG A 153 -25.07 1.24 26.26
C ARG A 153 -23.64 1.80 26.19
N SER A 154 -22.67 0.99 25.78
CA SER A 154 -21.29 1.43 25.62
C SER A 154 -21.15 2.49 24.53
N LEU A 155 -21.86 2.34 23.40
CA LEU A 155 -21.89 3.33 22.32
C LEU A 155 -22.53 4.65 22.77
N GLN A 156 -23.63 4.60 23.53
CA GLN A 156 -24.27 5.80 24.09
C GLN A 156 -23.35 6.55 25.05
N ALA A 157 -22.59 5.84 25.89
CA ALA A 157 -21.64 6.46 26.81
C ALA A 157 -20.48 7.15 26.08
N LEU A 158 -20.05 6.61 24.93
CA LEU A 158 -19.02 7.22 24.09
C LEU A 158 -19.51 8.49 23.38
N ASP A 159 -20.78 8.52 22.96
CA ASP A 159 -21.40 9.68 22.31
C ASP A 159 -21.41 10.90 23.26
N VAL A 160 -21.80 10.68 24.52
CA VAL A 160 -21.80 11.70 25.59
C VAL A 160 -20.39 12.24 25.88
N ALA A 161 -19.35 11.41 25.73
CA ALA A 161 -17.96 11.82 25.95
C ALA A 161 -17.39 12.68 24.79
N ASN A 162 -17.86 12.50 23.56
CA ASN A 162 -17.41 13.30 22.42
C ASN A 162 -18.04 14.71 22.40
N ASP A 163 -19.27 14.87 22.89
CA ASP A 163 -19.89 16.18 23.05
C ASP A 163 -19.15 17.10 24.05
N SER A 164 -18.36 16.51 24.98
CA SER A 164 -17.48 17.25 25.88
C SER A 164 -16.16 17.74 25.25
N PHE A 165 -15.72 17.20 24.11
CA PHE A 165 -14.51 17.66 23.41
C PHE A 165 -14.79 18.72 22.34
N GLY A 166 -16.05 18.91 21.93
CA GLY A 166 -16.44 19.84 20.86
C GLY A 166 -16.74 21.28 21.27
N ARG A 167 -16.61 21.65 22.57
CA ARG A 167 -16.99 23.00 23.06
C ARG A 167 -15.84 23.99 23.32
N ASP A 168 -14.58 23.57 23.24
CA ASP A 168 -13.44 24.43 23.62
C ASP A 168 -12.59 24.91 22.42
N CYS A 169 -13.24 25.30 21.32
CA CYS A 169 -12.63 26.14 20.28
C CYS A 169 -13.64 27.18 19.79
N GLY A 170 -13.93 28.16 20.65
CA GLY A 170 -14.55 29.44 20.30
C GLY A 170 -13.51 30.55 20.26
#